data_AF-A0A8T7IZS5-F1
#
_entry.id   AF-A0A8T7IZS5-F1
#
_cell.length_a   1.000
_cell.length_b   1.000
_cell.length_c   1.000
_cell.angle_alpha   90.00
_cell.angle_beta   90.00
_cell.angle_gamma   90.00
#
_symmetry.space_group_name_H-M   'P 1'
#
loop_
_entity.id
_entity.type
_entity.pdbx_description
1 polymer ?
#
loop_
_entity_poly.entity_id
_entity_poly.type
_entity_poly.pdbx_seq_one_letter_code
_entity_poly.pdbx_strand_id
1 'polypeptide(L)' 'MDFSALNKNAAKSFNQQKSLIKRVLAGKKTQCPTCTTLLTVTPTDEGLALRCENLCTDISLDAQAIN' A
#
# COMPACT_ATOMS: atom_id res chain seq x y z
N MET A 1 -13.96 26.86 9.63
CA MET A 1 -12.86 26.03 9.10
C MET A 1 -13.50 24.95 8.24
N ASP A 2 -13.21 24.91 6.94
CA ASP A 2 -13.76 23.91 6.02
C ASP A 2 -12.85 22.67 5.97
N PHE A 3 -13.32 21.56 6.56
CA PHE A 3 -12.60 20.28 6.58
C PHE A 3 -12.94 19.38 5.38
N SER A 4 -13.82 19.83 4.48
CA SER A 4 -14.29 19.04 3.34
C SER A 4 -13.15 18.66 2.40
N ALA A 5 -12.20 19.58 2.18
CA ALA A 5 -11.01 19.31 1.36
C ALA A 5 -10.09 18.27 2.00
N LEU A 6 -9.89 18.33 3.32
CA LEU A 6 -9.10 17.37 4.08
C LEU A 6 -9.73 15.97 4.03
N ASN A 7 -11.06 15.89 4.22
CA ASN A 7 -11.79 14.62 4.14
C ASN A 7 -11.73 13.99 2.75
N LYS A 8 -11.87 14.80 1.69
CA LYS A 8 -11.72 14.33 0.29
C LYS A 8 -10.31 13.81 0.03
N ASN A 9 -9.28 14.51 0.51
CA ASN A 9 -7.89 14.08 0.37
C ASN A 9 -7.63 12.77 1.11
N ALA A 10 -8.12 12.63 2.35
CA ALA A 10 -7.99 11.40 3.12
C ALA A 10 -8.66 10.20 2.41
N ALA A 11 -9.89 10.38 1.91
CA ALA A 11 -10.61 9.34 1.17
C ALA A 11 -9.88 8.95 -0.13
N LYS A 12 -9.32 9.93 -0.85
CA LYS A 12 -8.52 9.69 -2.06
C LYS A 12 -7.26 8.87 -1.74
N SER A 13 -6.51 9.27 -0.71
CA SER A 13 -5.30 8.56 -0.27
C SER A 13 -5.61 7.12 0.15
N PHE A 14 -6.68 6.91 0.92
CA PHE A 14 -7.09 5.57 1.33
C PHE A 14 -7.43 4.67 0.13
N ASN A 15 -8.21 5.18 -0.82
CA ASN A 15 -8.58 4.42 -2.01
C ASN A 15 -7.37 4.11 -2.90
N GLN A 16 -6.41 5.04 -3.02
CA GLN A 16 -5.17 4.82 -3.75
C GLN A 16 -4.33 3.71 -3.11
N GLN A 17 -4.14 3.75 -1.79
CA GLN A 17 -3.41 2.70 -1.05
C GLN A 17 -4.11 1.35 -1.19
N LYS A 18 -5.43 1.29 -1.00
CA LYS A 18 -6.22 0.05 -1.17
C LYS A 18 -6.07 -0.54 -2.57
N SER A 19 -6.15 0.30 -3.61
CA SER A 19 -5.97 -0.15 -4.99
C SER A 19 -4.54 -0.63 -5.27
N LEU A 20 -3.54 0.01 -4.66
CA LEU A 20 -2.13 -0.38 -4.80
C LEU A 20 -1.90 -1.78 -4.23
N ILE A 21 -2.33 -2.00 -2.99
CA ILE A 21 -2.23 -3.29 -2.29
C ILE A 21 -2.88 -4.41 -3.13
N LYS A 22 -4.12 -4.19 -3.59
CA LYS A 22 -4.83 -5.18 -4.42
C LYS A 22 -4.07 -5.56 -5.69
N ARG A 23 -3.45 -4.60 -6.38
CA ARG A 23 -2.70 -4.88 -7.62
C ARG A 23 -1.46 -5.71 -7.34
N VAL A 24 -0.72 -5.35 -6.30
CA VAL A 24 0.51 -6.05 -5.92
C VAL A 24 0.20 -7.48 -5.46
N LEU A 25 -0.81 -7.67 -4.60
CA LEU A 25 -1.22 -9.00 -4.14
C LEU A 25 -1.80 -9.88 -5.26
N ALA A 26 -2.34 -9.27 -6.32
CA ALA A 26 -2.73 -9.98 -7.55
C ALA A 26 -1.53 -10.36 -8.45
N GLY A 27 -0.29 -10.19 -7.98
CA GLY A 27 0.93 -10.51 -8.71
C GLY A 27 1.29 -9.52 -9.82
N LYS A 28 0.63 -8.35 -9.90
CA LYS A 28 0.92 -7.35 -10.93
C LYS A 28 2.18 -6.58 -10.57
N LYS A 29 3.10 -6.46 -11.54
CA LYS A 29 4.23 -5.51 -11.46
C LYS A 29 3.69 -4.09 -11.28
N THR A 30 3.89 -3.54 -10.09
CA THR A 30 3.33 -2.25 -9.69
C THR A 30 4.48 -1.36 -9.22
N GLN A 31 4.53 -0.13 -9.73
CA GLN A 31 5.53 0.86 -9.36
C GLN A 31 5.08 1.67 -8.13
N CYS A 32 6.04 2.15 -7.35
CA CYS A 32 5.81 3.12 -6.30
C CYS A 32 5.28 4.43 -6.93
N PRO A 33 4.17 5.00 -6.42
CA PRO A 33 3.63 6.26 -6.95
C PRO A 33 4.55 7.47 -6.71
N THR A 34 5.52 7.35 -5.80
CA THR A 34 6.42 8.45 -5.41
C THR A 34 7.74 8.42 -6.17
N CYS A 35 8.41 7.27 -6.21
CA CYS A 35 9.77 7.14 -6.75
C CYS A 35 9.90 6.20 -7.95
N THR A 36 8.76 5.70 -8.48
CA THR A 36 8.63 4.90 -9.70
C THR A 36 9.38 3.56 -9.75
N THR A 37 10.12 3.19 -8.69
CA THR A 37 10.71 1.86 -8.53
C THR A 37 9.64 0.79 -8.29
N LEU A 38 9.96 -0.48 -8.55
CA LEU A 38 9.01 -1.58 -8.35
C LEU A 38 8.72 -1.80 -6.85
N LEU A 39 7.46 -2.14 -6.56
CA LEU A 39 7.07 -2.65 -5.26
C LEU A 39 7.39 -4.14 -5.17
N THR A 40 8.02 -4.53 -4.06
CA THR A 40 8.33 -5.91 -3.71
C THR A 40 7.45 -6.35 -2.55
N VAL A 41 7.03 -7.61 -2.59
CA VAL A 41 6.33 -8.27 -1.47
C VAL A 41 7.31 -9.22 -0.80
N THR A 42 7.47 -9.09 0.52
CA THR A 42 8.29 -9.98 1.33
C THR A 42 7.46 -10.55 2.47
N PRO A 43 7.49 -11.86 2.72
CA PRO A 43 6.88 -12.42 3.93
C PRO A 43 7.59 -11.90 5.18
N THR A 44 6.82 -11.72 6.26
CA THR A 44 7.28 -11.36 7.60
C THR A 44 6.69 -12.33 8.62
N ASP A 45 7.16 -12.29 9.86
CA ASP A 45 6.66 -13.15 10.94
C ASP A 45 5.15 -12.93 11.22
N GLU A 46 4.65 -11.73 10.93
CA GLU A 46 3.26 -11.31 11.18
C GLU A 46 2.39 -11.25 9.90
N GLY A 47 2.98 -11.50 8.73
CA GLY A 47 2.25 -11.50 7.46
C GLY A 47 3.11 -11.13 6.25
N LEU A 48 2.77 -10.01 5.60
CA LEU A 48 3.44 -9.53 4.38
C LEU A 48 3.85 -8.07 4.50
N ALA A 49 5.03 -7.73 4.01
CA ALA A 49 5.47 -6.36 3.81
C ALA A 49 5.51 -6.00 2.32
N LEU A 50 4.93 -4.86 1.97
CA LEU A 50 4.98 -4.24 0.66
C LEU A 50 5.92 -3.03 0.72
N ARG A 51 7.04 -3.10 0.00
CA ARG A 51 8.07 -2.05 0.04
C ARG A 51 8.56 -1.66 -1.34
N CYS A 52 8.91 -0.39 -1.52
CA CYS A 52 9.78 0.03 -2.61
C CYS A 52 11.22 0.22 -2.11
N GLU A 53 12.19 0.23 -3.01
CA GLU A 53 13.62 0.39 -2.70
C GLU A 53 13.93 1.64 -1.85
N ASN A 54 13.25 2.76 -2.12
CA ASN A 54 13.47 4.03 -1.42
C ASN A 54 12.60 4.22 -0.16
N LEU A 55 11.88 3.17 0.28
CA LEU A 55 10.94 3.21 1.43
C LEU A 55 9.87 4.32 1.38
N CYS A 56 9.58 4.91 0.21
CA CYS A 56 8.45 5.83 0.03
C CYS A 56 7.09 5.16 0.25
N THR A 57 7.03 3.84 0.08
CA THR A 57 5.90 2.98 0.41
C THR A 57 6.43 1.85 1.27
N ASP A 58 5.93 1.76 2.49
CA ASP A 58 6.20 0.68 3.44
C ASP A 58 4.87 0.32 4.09
N ILE A 59 4.29 -0.81 3.68
CA ILE A 59 2.97 -1.25 4.11
C ILE A 59 3.13 -2.65 4.70
N SER A 60 2.85 -2.80 5.99
CA SER A 60 2.69 -4.09 6.65
C SER A 60 1.23 -4.54 6.53
N LEU A 61 1.03 -5.79 6.14
CA LEU A 61 -0.25 -6.46 6.06
C LEU A 61 -0.24 -7.65 7.00
N ASP A 62 -1.08 -7.59 8.02
CA ASP A 62 -1.24 -8.67 8.98
C ASP A 62 -1.96 -9.84 8.30
N ALA A 63 -1.34 -11.02 8.33
CA ALA A 63 -1.96 -12.25 7.85
C ALA A 63 -2.49 -13.03 9.06
N GLN A 64 -3.64 -12.62 9.58
CA GLN A 64 -4.35 -13.49 10.52
C GLN A 64 -4.98 -14.64 9.73
N ALA A 65 -4.61 -15.88 10.05
CA ALA A 65 -5.28 -17.05 9.52
C ALA A 65 -6.76 -16.97 9.89
N ILE A 66 -7.62 -16.89 8.88
CA ILE A 66 -9.07 -17.00 9.07
C ILE A 66 -9.34 -18.48 9.35
N ASN A 67 -9.38 -18.85 10.63
CA ASN A 67 -9.87 -20.15 11.08
C ASN A 67 -11.40 -20.15 11.11
#